data_AF-A0A2N1I002-F1
#
_entry.id   AF-A0A2N1I002-F1
#
_cell.length_a   1.000
_cell.length_b   1.000
_cell.length_c   1.000
_cell.angle_alpha   90.00
_cell.angle_beta   90.00
_cell.angle_gamma   90.00
#
_symmetry.space_group_name_H-M   'P 1'
#
loop_
_entity.id
_entity.type
_entity.pdbx_description
1 polymer ?
#
loop_
_entity_poly.entity_id
_entity_poly.type
_entity_poly.pdbx_seq_one_letter_code
_entity_poly.pdbx_strand_id
1 'polypeptide(L)'
;MKLKFINTTLSGLLLSVICLVNVANAALIDRGNGLIYDDTQNITWLQDASYAKTSGYDSDGRMTWQESLAWAAQLSYDGGTVNGMLTGWRLFSAVPNNSFCVAVACAGNELAQMYYNDFGLSRGDAAATLQGGSNASFNLFSNIVVDELYWSNLADLDFTFSDGTVVGTAMSYQLANGDQYRTLTRNSTTLNVWAVRDGDVAQAQPPAIPEPGTLALLGLGLIGVVSRRFSKKS
;
A
#
# COMPACT_ATOMS: atom_id res chain seq x y z
N MET A 1 -29.60 -46.12 -10.45
CA MET A 1 -28.63 -45.42 -11.32
C MET A 1 -28.73 -43.89 -11.27
N LYS A 2 -29.92 -43.29 -11.06
CA LYS A 2 -30.13 -41.83 -11.01
C LYS A 2 -29.41 -41.07 -9.87
N LEU A 3 -29.16 -41.72 -8.72
CA LEU A 3 -28.56 -41.07 -7.55
C LEU A 3 -27.04 -40.79 -7.71
N LYS A 4 -26.31 -41.61 -8.49
CA LYS A 4 -24.86 -41.43 -8.69
C LYS A 4 -24.53 -40.25 -9.62
N PHE A 5 -25.39 -39.98 -10.62
CA PHE A 5 -25.21 -38.90 -11.59
C PHE A 5 -25.43 -37.50 -10.98
N ILE A 6 -26.31 -37.40 -9.97
CA ILE A 6 -26.59 -36.16 -9.24
C ILE A 6 -25.40 -35.78 -8.36
N ASN A 7 -24.73 -36.75 -7.72
CA ASN A 7 -23.57 -36.47 -6.89
C ASN A 7 -22.36 -35.99 -7.70
N THR A 8 -22.13 -36.51 -8.92
CA THR A 8 -20.98 -36.11 -9.75
C THR A 8 -21.13 -34.71 -10.35
N THR A 9 -22.37 -34.31 -10.70
CA THR A 9 -22.67 -32.97 -11.21
C THR A 9 -22.64 -31.91 -10.12
N LEU A 10 -23.10 -32.24 -8.90
CA LEU A 10 -23.03 -31.35 -7.76
C LEU A 10 -21.58 -31.09 -7.30
N SER A 11 -20.71 -32.10 -7.32
CA SER A 11 -19.28 -31.95 -7.00
C SER A 11 -18.51 -31.11 -8.01
N GLY A 12 -18.84 -31.18 -9.31
CA GLY A 12 -18.22 -30.35 -10.35
C GLY A 12 -18.61 -28.87 -10.24
N LEU A 13 -19.87 -28.60 -9.89
CA LEU A 13 -20.36 -27.23 -9.66
C LEU A 13 -19.69 -26.62 -8.41
N LEU A 14 -19.56 -27.39 -7.33
CA LEU A 14 -18.92 -26.94 -6.09
C LEU A 14 -17.44 -26.58 -6.31
N LEU A 15 -16.72 -27.37 -7.12
CA LEU A 15 -15.31 -27.10 -7.45
C LEU A 15 -15.15 -25.81 -8.30
N SER A 16 -16.09 -25.55 -9.22
CA SER A 16 -16.08 -24.32 -10.03
C SER A 16 -16.39 -23.05 -9.23
N VAL A 17 -17.19 -23.16 -8.16
CA VAL A 17 -17.52 -22.03 -7.27
C VAL A 17 -16.34 -21.70 -6.33
N ILE A 18 -15.54 -22.68 -5.93
CA ILE A 18 -14.33 -22.45 -5.13
C ILE A 18 -13.22 -21.80 -5.98
N CYS A 19 -13.19 -22.01 -7.29
CA CYS A 19 -12.26 -21.30 -8.19
C CYS A 19 -12.66 -19.83 -8.47
N LEU A 20 -13.83 -19.38 -7.99
CA LEU A 20 -14.31 -18.00 -8.15
C LEU A 20 -14.10 -17.13 -6.90
N VAL A 21 -13.58 -17.69 -5.81
CA VAL A 21 -13.13 -16.87 -4.68
C VAL A 21 -11.77 -16.26 -5.01
N ASN A 22 -11.81 -15.08 -5.62
CA ASN A 22 -10.69 -14.15 -5.49
C ASN A 22 -10.55 -13.88 -3.98
N VAL A 23 -9.58 -14.51 -3.35
CA VAL A 23 -9.07 -14.05 -2.05
C VAL A 23 -8.43 -12.69 -2.32
N ALA A 24 -9.23 -11.63 -2.22
CA ALA A 24 -8.75 -10.26 -2.15
C ALA A 24 -7.98 -10.12 -0.84
N ASN A 25 -6.68 -10.46 -0.88
CA ASN A 25 -5.71 -9.94 0.06
C ASN A 25 -5.26 -8.59 -0.51
N ALA A 26 -5.28 -7.55 0.33
CA ALA A 26 -4.82 -6.21 0.02
C ALA A 26 -3.47 -6.26 -0.73
N ALA A 27 -3.40 -5.57 -1.88
CA ALA A 27 -2.40 -5.84 -2.90
C ALA A 27 -1.54 -4.60 -3.12
N LEU A 28 -0.46 -4.51 -2.35
CA LEU A 28 0.71 -3.76 -2.81
C LEU A 28 1.22 -4.43 -4.11
N ILE A 29 1.16 -3.68 -5.20
CA ILE A 29 1.49 -4.13 -6.55
C ILE A 29 2.72 -3.38 -7.04
N ASP A 30 3.80 -4.10 -7.31
CA ASP A 30 4.98 -3.56 -7.96
C ASP A 30 4.65 -3.17 -9.41
N ARG A 31 4.77 -1.87 -9.74
CA ARG A 31 4.58 -1.32 -11.09
C ARG A 31 5.89 -1.17 -11.86
N GLY A 32 6.99 -1.67 -11.29
CA GLY A 32 8.34 -1.47 -11.80
C GLY A 32 8.83 -0.03 -11.61
N ASN A 33 10.09 0.22 -11.96
CA ASN A 33 10.74 1.52 -11.86
C ASN A 33 10.64 2.18 -10.47
N GLY A 34 10.57 1.37 -9.40
CA GLY A 34 10.50 1.88 -8.02
C GLY A 34 9.15 2.47 -7.63
N LEU A 35 8.04 1.97 -8.21
CA LEU A 35 6.68 2.44 -7.95
C LEU A 35 5.83 1.28 -7.41
N ILE A 36 5.29 1.43 -6.19
CA ILE A 36 4.44 0.42 -5.54
C ILE A 36 3.02 0.98 -5.42
N TYR A 37 2.08 0.40 -6.16
CA TYR A 37 0.68 0.80 -6.09
C TYR A 37 -0.02 0.07 -4.96
N ASP A 38 -0.73 0.82 -4.12
CA ASP A 38 -1.61 0.33 -3.07
C ASP A 38 -3.06 0.42 -3.59
N ASP A 39 -3.65 -0.73 -3.87
CA ASP A 39 -5.00 -0.83 -4.42
C ASP A 39 -6.11 -0.54 -3.42
N THR A 40 -5.82 -0.70 -2.13
CA THR A 40 -6.76 -0.49 -1.03
C THR A 40 -6.96 1.00 -0.78
N GLN A 41 -5.87 1.77 -0.89
CA GLN A 41 -5.87 3.21 -0.67
C GLN A 41 -5.94 4.01 -1.98
N ASN A 42 -5.75 3.36 -3.13
CA ASN A 42 -5.65 3.99 -4.44
C ASN A 42 -4.58 5.08 -4.46
N ILE A 43 -3.37 4.72 -4.03
CA ILE A 43 -2.17 5.58 -4.02
C ILE A 43 -0.97 4.80 -4.57
N THR A 44 0.05 5.50 -5.04
CA THR A 44 1.34 4.90 -5.40
C THR A 44 2.44 5.45 -4.51
N TRP A 45 3.16 4.56 -3.84
CA TRP A 45 4.35 4.85 -3.04
C TRP A 45 5.60 4.83 -3.91
N LEU A 46 6.59 5.66 -3.58
CA LEU A 46 7.96 5.35 -3.98
C LEU A 46 8.45 4.11 -3.24
N GLN A 47 9.07 3.19 -3.98
CA GLN A 47 9.74 2.01 -3.40
C GLN A 47 10.89 2.39 -2.47
N ASP A 48 11.55 3.52 -2.74
CA ASP A 48 12.60 4.08 -1.89
C ASP A 48 12.00 5.00 -0.83
N ALA A 49 11.90 4.51 0.40
CA ALA A 49 11.37 5.25 1.54
C ALA A 49 12.26 6.42 1.99
N SER A 50 13.50 6.50 1.50
CA SER A 50 14.46 7.56 1.79
C SER A 50 14.87 8.32 0.51
N TYR A 51 13.96 8.44 -0.46
CA TYR A 51 14.31 9.00 -1.78
C TYR A 51 14.89 10.43 -1.73
N ALA A 52 14.49 11.26 -0.75
CA ALA A 52 15.10 12.57 -0.55
C ALA A 52 16.62 12.50 -0.37
N LYS A 53 17.11 11.45 0.30
CA LYS A 53 18.55 11.18 0.46
C LYS A 53 19.17 10.58 -0.79
N THR A 54 18.57 9.52 -1.33
CA THR A 54 19.18 8.72 -2.40
C THR A 54 19.19 9.43 -3.74
N SER A 55 18.25 10.35 -3.97
CA SER A 55 18.28 11.29 -5.10
C SER A 55 19.36 12.37 -4.98
N GLY A 56 19.95 12.54 -3.79
CA GLY A 56 20.91 13.61 -3.50
C GLY A 56 20.25 14.97 -3.26
N TYR A 57 18.93 15.04 -3.09
CA TYR A 57 18.23 16.29 -2.78
C TYR A 57 18.61 16.81 -1.39
N ASP A 58 18.68 15.92 -0.41
CA ASP A 58 19.12 16.21 0.95
C ASP A 58 20.25 15.25 1.37
N SER A 59 21.19 15.72 2.20
CA SER A 59 22.37 14.94 2.60
C SER A 59 22.07 13.75 3.50
N ASP A 60 21.09 13.87 4.40
CA ASP A 60 20.68 12.81 5.31
C ASP A 60 19.23 12.35 5.07
N GLY A 61 18.49 13.06 4.21
CA GLY A 61 17.10 12.76 3.86
C GLY A 61 16.08 13.35 4.83
N ARG A 62 16.53 14.11 5.83
CA ARG A 62 15.69 14.65 6.88
C ARG A 62 15.50 16.15 6.69
N MET A 63 14.26 16.58 6.70
CA MET A 63 13.90 17.98 6.44
C MET A 63 12.90 18.48 7.47
N THR A 64 12.82 19.79 7.66
CA THR A 64 11.72 20.38 8.41
C THR A 64 10.39 20.10 7.71
N TRP A 65 9.28 20.24 8.42
CA TRP A 65 7.98 19.88 7.85
C TRP A 65 7.66 20.70 6.59
N GLN A 66 7.97 22.00 6.58
CA GLN A 66 7.73 22.86 5.43
C GLN A 66 8.63 22.51 4.23
N GLU A 67 9.91 22.22 4.49
CA GLU A 67 10.85 21.77 3.45
C GLU A 67 10.43 20.42 2.86
N SER A 68 9.90 19.53 3.68
CA SER A 68 9.38 18.22 3.28
C SER A 68 8.20 18.34 2.32
N LEU A 69 7.26 19.23 2.63
CA LEU A 69 6.12 19.53 1.74
C LEU A 69 6.59 20.14 0.42
N ALA A 70 7.55 21.08 0.47
CA ALA A 70 8.10 21.71 -0.72
C ALA A 70 8.83 20.70 -1.60
N TRP A 71 9.63 19.82 -1.01
CA TRP A 71 10.32 18.73 -1.70
C TRP A 71 9.33 17.82 -2.42
N ALA A 72 8.30 17.33 -1.73
CA ALA A 72 7.32 16.46 -2.34
C ALA A 72 6.56 17.17 -3.48
N ALA A 73 6.13 18.42 -3.27
CA ALA A 73 5.37 19.17 -4.26
C ALA A 73 6.14 19.43 -5.56
N GLN A 74 7.47 19.61 -5.50
CA GLN A 74 8.32 19.83 -6.68
C GLN A 74 8.93 18.54 -7.24
N LEU A 75 8.73 17.40 -6.58
CA LEU A 75 9.32 16.14 -6.99
C LEU A 75 8.83 15.75 -8.38
N SER A 76 9.78 15.42 -9.25
CA SER A 76 9.57 14.91 -10.58
C SER A 76 10.34 13.60 -10.70
N TYR A 77 9.61 12.50 -10.79
CA TYR A 77 10.17 11.15 -10.73
C TYR A 77 10.08 10.47 -12.09
N ASP A 78 11.18 9.90 -12.58
CA ASP A 78 11.19 9.14 -13.83
C ASP A 78 10.55 7.77 -13.62
N GLY A 79 9.29 7.63 -14.04
CA GLY A 79 8.55 6.37 -14.03
C GLY A 79 8.91 5.42 -15.17
N GLY A 80 9.99 5.70 -15.90
CA GLY A 80 10.49 4.93 -17.03
C GLY A 80 9.66 5.11 -18.30
N THR A 81 9.94 4.29 -19.32
CA THR A 81 9.31 4.39 -20.65
C THR A 81 7.78 4.30 -20.64
N VAL A 82 7.21 3.57 -19.67
CA VAL A 82 5.76 3.31 -19.61
C VAL A 82 5.01 4.51 -19.00
N ASN A 83 5.50 5.02 -17.87
CA ASN A 83 4.79 6.03 -17.09
C ASN A 83 5.32 7.46 -17.34
N GLY A 84 6.51 7.58 -17.94
CA GLY A 84 7.17 8.86 -18.20
C GLY A 84 7.49 9.62 -16.91
N MET A 85 7.55 10.94 -17.01
CA MET A 85 7.84 11.80 -15.87
C MET A 85 6.58 11.98 -15.01
N LEU A 86 6.66 11.55 -13.75
CA LEU A 86 5.58 11.60 -12.77
C LEU A 86 5.74 12.78 -11.82
N THR A 87 4.68 13.58 -11.69
CA THR A 87 4.58 14.73 -10.78
C THR A 87 3.33 14.61 -9.90
N GLY A 88 3.13 15.54 -8.96
CA GLY A 88 1.99 15.50 -8.04
C GLY A 88 2.24 14.60 -6.82
N TRP A 89 3.49 14.50 -6.41
CA TRP A 89 3.86 13.81 -5.18
C TRP A 89 3.50 14.65 -3.96
N ARG A 90 3.23 13.96 -2.86
CA ARG A 90 2.89 14.51 -1.56
C ARG A 90 3.47 13.63 -0.47
N LEU A 91 3.45 14.12 0.77
CA LEU A 91 3.64 13.25 1.93
C LEU A 91 2.35 12.43 2.15
N PHE A 92 2.50 11.31 2.86
CA PHE A 92 1.36 10.48 3.24
C PHE A 92 0.37 11.26 4.12
N SER A 93 -0.90 10.89 4.03
CA SER A 93 -1.98 11.47 4.82
C SER A 93 -2.03 10.86 6.22
N ALA A 94 -2.24 11.71 7.23
CA ALA A 94 -2.42 11.31 8.62
C ALA A 94 -3.84 11.63 9.10
N VAL A 95 -4.24 11.09 10.26
CA VAL A 95 -5.55 11.38 10.86
C VAL A 95 -5.46 12.62 11.77
N PRO A 96 -6.36 13.60 11.63
CA PRO A 96 -6.43 14.75 12.53
C PRO A 96 -7.07 14.35 13.86
N ASN A 97 -6.26 14.09 14.88
CA ASN A 97 -6.68 14.11 16.28
C ASN A 97 -5.48 14.15 17.23
N ASN A 98 -5.76 14.64 18.43
CA ASN A 98 -4.84 14.73 19.58
C ASN A 98 -4.78 13.43 20.40
N SER A 99 -5.49 12.39 19.98
CA SER A 99 -5.56 11.11 20.67
C SER A 99 -4.63 10.16 19.96
N PHE A 100 -3.66 9.62 20.73
CA PHE A 100 -2.68 8.65 20.28
C PHE A 100 -3.32 7.65 19.31
N CYS A 101 -2.79 7.58 18.09
CA CYS A 101 -3.35 6.75 17.04
C CYS A 101 -2.92 5.30 17.33
N VAL A 102 -3.87 4.45 17.72
CA VAL A 102 -3.62 3.07 18.16
C VAL A 102 -4.52 2.13 17.35
N ALA A 103 -3.97 1.20 16.58
CA ALA A 103 -4.72 0.16 15.87
C ALA A 103 -5.87 0.73 15.00
N VAL A 104 -7.13 0.29 15.22
CA VAL A 104 -8.33 0.74 14.48
C VAL A 104 -8.62 2.25 14.57
N ALA A 105 -8.02 2.97 15.54
CA ALA A 105 -8.15 4.43 15.62
C ALA A 105 -7.35 5.19 14.54
N CYS A 106 -6.49 4.48 13.78
CA CYS A 106 -5.71 5.02 12.67
C CYS A 106 -6.36 4.85 11.29
N ALA A 107 -7.66 4.52 11.24
CA ALA A 107 -8.40 4.50 9.99
C ALA A 107 -8.25 5.86 9.28
N GLY A 108 -7.60 5.86 8.10
CA GLY A 108 -7.30 7.06 7.33
C GLY A 108 -5.86 7.59 7.41
N ASN A 109 -4.97 7.00 8.22
CA ASN A 109 -3.52 7.25 8.09
C ASN A 109 -2.92 6.27 7.08
N GLU A 110 -2.36 6.80 5.99
CA GLU A 110 -1.91 6.00 4.86
C GLU A 110 -0.73 5.09 5.19
N LEU A 111 0.22 5.58 5.99
CA LEU A 111 1.36 4.79 6.42
C LEU A 111 0.97 3.76 7.49
N ALA A 112 -0.05 4.07 8.29
CA ALA A 112 -0.62 3.12 9.24
C ALA A 112 -1.37 1.97 8.53
N GLN A 113 -2.12 2.25 7.46
CA GLN A 113 -2.77 1.18 6.68
C GLN A 113 -1.73 0.17 6.18
N MET A 114 -0.61 0.66 5.65
CA MET A 114 0.50 -0.18 5.19
C MET A 114 1.12 -0.99 6.33
N TYR A 115 1.38 -0.37 7.48
CA TYR A 115 1.93 -1.05 8.65
C TYR A 115 1.01 -2.17 9.18
N TYR A 116 -0.28 -1.87 9.40
CA TYR A 116 -1.20 -2.80 10.05
C TYR A 116 -1.73 -3.89 9.11
N ASN A 117 -2.09 -3.51 7.88
CA ASN A 117 -2.79 -4.42 6.97
C ASN A 117 -1.84 -5.05 5.95
N ASP A 118 -0.96 -4.27 5.33
CA ASP A 118 -0.11 -4.80 4.25
C ASP A 118 1.09 -5.57 4.81
N PHE A 119 1.73 -5.05 5.86
CA PHE A 119 2.81 -5.75 6.55
C PHE A 119 2.30 -6.78 7.57
N GLY A 120 1.02 -6.70 7.95
CA GLY A 120 0.38 -7.62 8.88
C GLY A 120 0.88 -7.47 10.32
N LEU A 121 1.30 -6.26 10.71
CA LEU A 121 1.83 -5.98 12.06
C LEU A 121 0.71 -5.56 13.01
N SER A 122 0.88 -5.87 14.29
CA SER A 122 0.09 -5.33 15.39
C SER A 122 0.84 -4.18 16.06
N ARG A 123 0.12 -3.35 16.81
CA ARG A 123 0.74 -2.23 17.51
C ARG A 123 1.80 -2.73 18.48
N GLY A 124 2.97 -2.10 18.45
CA GLY A 124 4.12 -2.47 19.26
C GLY A 124 4.99 -3.56 18.62
N ASP A 125 4.56 -4.15 17.50
CA ASP A 125 5.45 -5.02 16.73
C ASP A 125 6.48 -4.15 16.00
N ALA A 126 7.75 -4.39 16.26
CA ALA A 126 8.78 -3.64 15.56
C ALA A 126 8.85 -4.08 14.10
N ALA A 127 8.59 -3.17 13.15
CA ALA A 127 8.80 -3.44 11.72
C ALA A 127 10.26 -3.82 11.40
N ALA A 128 11.20 -3.46 12.29
CA ALA A 128 12.58 -3.94 12.26
C ALA A 128 12.69 -5.48 12.17
N THR A 129 11.73 -6.22 12.75
CA THR A 129 11.70 -7.69 12.69
C THR A 129 11.44 -8.24 11.29
N LEU A 130 10.94 -7.41 10.37
CA LEU A 130 10.69 -7.79 8.98
C LEU A 130 11.92 -7.56 8.08
N GLN A 131 12.91 -6.77 8.52
CA GLN A 131 14.08 -6.45 7.72
C GLN A 131 14.93 -7.70 7.42
N GLY A 132 15.14 -7.97 6.13
CA GLY A 132 15.84 -9.17 5.68
C GLY A 132 15.05 -10.48 5.87
N GLY A 133 13.77 -10.38 6.25
CA GLY A 133 12.88 -11.52 6.43
C GLY A 133 12.18 -11.94 5.14
N SER A 134 11.15 -12.77 5.27
CA SER A 134 10.36 -13.31 4.16
C SER A 134 9.02 -12.59 3.95
N ASN A 135 8.80 -11.43 4.58
CA ASN A 135 7.55 -10.67 4.41
C ASN A 135 7.54 -10.03 3.01
N ALA A 136 6.72 -10.58 2.11
CA ALA A 136 6.68 -10.16 0.71
C ALA A 136 6.33 -8.67 0.57
N SER A 137 5.31 -8.20 1.29
CA SER A 137 4.85 -6.81 1.27
C SER A 137 5.93 -5.83 1.73
N PHE A 138 6.58 -6.12 2.86
CA PHE A 138 7.67 -5.28 3.37
C PHE A 138 8.87 -5.25 2.42
N ASN A 139 9.18 -6.39 1.81
CA ASN A 139 10.30 -6.54 0.89
C ASN A 139 10.07 -5.86 -0.49
N LEU A 140 8.87 -5.34 -0.75
CA LEU A 140 8.63 -4.46 -1.91
C LEU A 140 9.29 -3.09 -1.75
N PHE A 141 9.72 -2.73 -0.55
CA PHE A 141 10.28 -1.42 -0.24
C PHE A 141 11.76 -1.49 0.13
N SER A 142 12.42 -0.34 -0.01
CA SER A 142 13.84 -0.16 0.23
C SER A 142 14.10 1.08 1.08
N ASN A 143 15.23 1.10 1.78
CA ASN A 143 15.68 2.21 2.62
C ASN A 143 14.64 2.68 3.65
N ILE A 144 13.82 1.76 4.18
CA ILE A 144 12.94 2.06 5.32
C ILE A 144 13.82 2.23 6.57
N VAL A 145 13.79 3.42 7.15
CA VAL A 145 14.31 3.73 8.48
C VAL A 145 13.21 3.46 9.50
N VAL A 146 13.26 2.31 10.18
CA VAL A 146 12.18 1.83 11.07
C VAL A 146 12.10 2.56 12.41
N ASP A 147 13.27 2.90 12.99
CA ASP A 147 13.38 3.46 14.33
C ASP A 147 13.20 4.99 14.39
N GLU A 148 12.81 5.60 13.28
CA GLU A 148 12.68 7.05 13.14
C GLU A 148 11.28 7.45 12.66
N LEU A 149 10.94 8.72 12.88
CA LEU A 149 9.65 9.28 12.48
C LEU A 149 9.68 9.74 11.01
N TYR A 150 8.51 9.67 10.37
CA TYR A 150 8.24 10.24 9.05
C TYR A 150 7.22 11.35 9.13
N TRP A 151 7.46 12.46 8.43
CA TRP A 151 6.49 13.53 8.30
C TRP A 151 5.28 13.12 7.46
N SER A 152 4.09 13.40 7.96
CA SER A 152 2.85 13.39 7.16
C SER A 152 2.57 14.76 6.56
N ASN A 153 1.56 14.84 5.68
CA ASN A 153 1.09 16.10 5.10
C ASN A 153 0.24 16.98 6.05
N LEU A 154 0.00 16.53 7.29
CA LEU A 154 -0.99 17.14 8.17
C LEU A 154 -0.36 18.03 9.24
N ALA A 155 -0.61 19.34 9.14
CA ALA A 155 -0.42 20.28 10.25
C ALA A 155 -1.45 20.00 11.34
N ASP A 156 -1.08 20.25 12.61
CA ASP A 156 -2.00 20.11 13.74
C ASP A 156 -2.24 21.47 14.42
N LEU A 157 -1.70 21.67 15.63
CA LEU A 157 -1.94 22.89 16.42
C LEU A 157 -0.66 23.72 16.53
N ASP A 158 -0.82 25.03 16.65
CA ASP A 158 0.24 25.93 17.05
C ASP A 158 0.02 26.32 18.51
N PHE A 159 1.01 26.06 19.37
CA PHE A 159 0.97 26.40 20.79
C PHE A 159 1.61 27.77 21.02
N THR A 160 0.88 28.70 21.63
CA THR A 160 1.44 30.00 22.05
C THR A 160 1.69 29.97 23.56
N PHE A 161 2.95 30.14 23.95
CA PHE A 161 3.35 30.21 25.36
C PHE A 161 3.13 31.61 25.93
N SER A 162 3.14 31.72 27.26
CA SER A 162 2.92 32.99 27.96
C SER A 162 3.97 34.06 27.66
N ASP A 163 5.14 33.68 27.14
CA ASP A 163 6.21 34.56 26.69
C ASP A 163 6.05 35.04 25.23
N GLY A 164 4.98 34.62 24.54
CA GLY A 164 4.71 34.93 23.13
C GLY A 164 5.36 33.97 22.14
N THR A 165 6.11 32.97 22.59
CA THR A 165 6.71 31.95 21.72
C THR A 165 5.61 31.10 21.08
N VAL A 166 5.66 30.93 19.75
CA VAL A 166 4.74 30.07 19.00
C VAL A 166 5.45 28.80 18.54
N VAL A 167 4.92 27.64 18.90
CA VAL A 167 5.42 26.33 18.49
C VAL A 167 4.39 25.65 17.61
N GLY A 168 4.68 25.62 16.31
CA GLY A 168 3.89 24.88 15.35
C GLY A 168 4.14 23.37 15.42
N THR A 169 3.09 22.58 15.21
CA THR A 169 3.15 21.12 15.27
C THR A 169 2.58 20.47 14.00
N ALA A 170 3.07 19.28 13.71
CA ALA A 170 2.59 18.47 12.60
C ALA A 170 2.55 16.99 13.00
N MET A 171 1.75 16.22 12.29
CA MET A 171 1.64 14.78 12.52
C MET A 171 2.80 14.03 11.86
N SER A 172 3.30 13.03 12.57
CA SER A 172 4.31 12.09 12.10
C SER A 172 3.94 10.66 12.47
N TYR A 173 4.61 9.68 11.88
CA TYR A 173 4.35 8.26 12.14
C TYR A 173 5.65 7.48 12.25
N GLN A 174 5.67 6.44 13.10
CA GLN A 174 6.83 5.59 13.33
C GLN A 174 6.50 4.12 13.06
N LEU A 175 7.40 3.42 12.35
CA LEU A 175 7.25 1.97 12.09
C LEU A 175 7.81 1.08 13.21
N ALA A 176 8.53 1.64 14.19
CA ALA A 176 9.06 0.90 15.34
C ALA A 176 7.97 0.34 16.25
N ASN A 177 6.82 1.00 16.32
CA ASN A 177 5.69 0.61 17.17
C ASN A 177 4.31 0.83 16.53
N GLY A 178 4.26 1.39 15.31
CA GLY A 178 3.01 1.60 14.59
C GLY A 178 2.16 2.74 15.14
N ASP A 179 2.80 3.78 15.70
CA ASP A 179 2.11 4.89 16.35
C ASP A 179 2.25 6.20 15.55
N GLN A 180 1.17 6.99 15.53
CA GLN A 180 1.19 8.38 15.06
C GLN A 180 1.51 9.32 16.23
N TYR A 181 2.33 10.33 15.96
CA TYR A 181 2.78 11.30 16.94
C TYR A 181 2.46 12.73 16.53
N ARG A 182 2.24 13.58 17.54
CA ARG A 182 2.38 15.03 17.41
C ARG A 182 3.84 15.40 17.59
N THR A 183 4.51 15.85 16.53
CA THR A 183 5.86 16.37 16.65
C THR A 183 5.83 17.89 16.84
N LEU A 184 6.51 18.35 17.89
CA LEU A 184 6.67 19.77 18.20
C LEU A 184 7.73 20.42 17.31
N THR A 185 7.72 21.75 17.29
CA THR A 185 8.74 22.59 16.62
C THR A 185 8.93 22.20 15.15
N ARG A 186 7.83 22.04 14.40
CA ARG A 186 7.83 21.55 13.00
C ARG A 186 8.71 22.35 12.03
N ASN A 187 9.04 23.59 12.40
CA ASN A 187 9.88 24.51 11.62
C ASN A 187 11.40 24.33 11.89
N SER A 188 11.79 23.54 12.87
CA SER A 188 13.20 23.29 13.21
C SER A 188 13.54 21.82 13.46
N THR A 189 12.55 20.98 13.74
CA THR A 189 12.72 19.52 13.83
C THR A 189 12.80 18.94 12.42
N THR A 190 13.85 18.19 12.11
CA THR A 190 13.97 17.45 10.85
C THR A 190 13.61 15.98 11.03
N LEU A 191 12.76 15.42 10.16
CA LEU A 191 12.36 14.00 10.15
C LEU A 191 12.48 13.44 8.72
N ASN A 192 12.39 12.11 8.59
CA ASN A 192 12.38 11.45 7.29
C ASN A 192 11.10 11.78 6.52
N VAL A 193 11.15 11.55 5.21
CA VAL A 193 10.03 11.80 4.29
C VAL A 193 9.86 10.63 3.35
N TRP A 194 8.60 10.25 3.12
CA TRP A 194 8.25 9.21 2.16
C TRP A 194 7.18 9.74 1.22
N ALA A 195 7.52 9.84 -0.07
CA ALA A 195 6.62 10.37 -1.08
C ALA A 195 5.59 9.34 -1.53
N VAL A 196 4.35 9.81 -1.64
CA VAL A 196 3.23 9.11 -2.27
C VAL A 196 2.56 10.01 -3.29
N ARG A 197 1.79 9.42 -4.19
CA ARG A 197 0.92 10.13 -5.13
C ARG A 197 -0.45 9.46 -5.17
N ASP A 198 -1.47 10.22 -5.51
CA ASP A 198 -2.81 9.67 -5.69
C ASP A 198 -2.90 8.82 -6.97
N GLY A 199 -3.64 7.72 -6.88
CA GLY A 199 -3.97 6.83 -7.98
C GLY A 199 -2.86 5.84 -8.37
N ASP A 200 -3.26 4.93 -9.25
CA ASP A 200 -2.37 4.03 -9.98
C ASP A 200 -1.57 4.82 -11.03
N VAL A 201 -0.29 4.46 -11.18
CA VAL A 201 0.60 5.00 -12.21
C VAL A 201 0.49 4.24 -13.53
N ALA A 202 -0.04 3.01 -13.52
CA ALA A 202 -0.24 2.30 -14.77
C ALA A 202 -1.18 3.11 -15.66
N GLN A 203 -0.75 3.33 -16.91
CA GLN A 203 -1.69 3.75 -17.94
C GLN A 203 -2.90 2.84 -17.88
N ALA A 204 -4.11 3.42 -17.88
CA ALA A 204 -5.35 2.66 -17.93
C ALA A 204 -5.18 1.57 -18.99
N GLN A 205 -4.99 0.32 -18.53
CA GLN A 205 -5.00 -0.80 -19.45
C GLN A 205 -6.31 -0.66 -20.21
N PRO A 206 -6.32 -0.84 -21.55
CA PRO A 206 -7.59 -0.99 -22.25
C PRO A 206 -8.41 -2.01 -21.44
N PRO A 207 -9.69 -1.70 -21.15
CA PRO A 207 -10.48 -2.40 -20.13
C PRO A 207 -10.23 -3.88 -20.28
N ALA A 208 -9.75 -4.53 -19.20
CA ALA A 208 -9.39 -5.94 -19.23
C ALA A 208 -10.53 -6.68 -19.92
N ILE A 209 -10.28 -7.14 -21.14
CA ILE A 209 -11.28 -7.87 -21.91
C ILE A 209 -11.55 -9.08 -21.03
N PRO A 210 -12.76 -9.22 -20.45
CA PRO A 210 -13.06 -10.34 -19.59
C PRO A 210 -12.60 -11.57 -20.35
N GLU A 211 -11.70 -12.37 -19.76
CA GLU A 211 -11.24 -13.57 -20.43
C GLU A 211 -12.51 -14.24 -20.96
N PRO A 212 -12.62 -14.45 -22.29
CA PRO A 212 -13.80 -15.10 -22.81
C PRO A 212 -13.99 -16.35 -21.98
N GLY A 213 -15.23 -16.77 -21.72
CA GLY A 213 -15.49 -17.99 -20.98
C GLY A 213 -14.91 -19.26 -21.65
N THR A 214 -13.89 -19.19 -22.50
CA THR A 214 -13.13 -20.26 -23.12
C THR A 214 -12.59 -21.26 -22.10
N LEU A 215 -12.12 -20.86 -20.91
CA LEU A 215 -11.76 -21.83 -19.86
C LEU A 215 -12.98 -22.56 -19.31
N ALA A 216 -14.09 -21.84 -19.11
CA ALA A 216 -15.37 -22.45 -18.71
C ALA A 216 -15.96 -23.33 -19.82
N LEU A 217 -15.88 -22.93 -21.09
CA LEU A 217 -16.33 -23.65 -22.27
C LEU A 217 -15.44 -24.85 -22.57
N LEU A 218 -14.12 -24.75 -22.34
CA LEU A 218 -13.18 -25.86 -22.41
C LEU A 218 -13.48 -26.86 -21.30
N GLY A 219 -13.71 -26.39 -20.07
CA GLY A 219 -14.14 -27.21 -18.95
C GLY A 219 -15.46 -27.92 -19.22
N LEU A 220 -16.49 -27.20 -19.67
CA LEU A 220 -17.79 -27.75 -20.05
C LEU A 220 -17.70 -28.70 -21.25
N GLY A 221 -16.86 -28.39 -22.24
CA GLY A 221 -16.61 -29.23 -23.40
C GLY A 221 -15.95 -30.56 -23.03
N LEU A 222 -14.94 -30.52 -22.14
CA LEU A 222 -14.29 -31.72 -21.61
C LEU A 222 -15.26 -32.57 -20.78
N ILE A 223 -16.09 -31.94 -19.94
CA ILE A 223 -17.16 -32.63 -19.19
C ILE A 223 -18.13 -33.30 -20.17
N GLY A 224 -18.57 -32.61 -21.22
CA GLY A 224 -19.48 -33.16 -22.24
C GLY A 224 -18.89 -34.39 -22.97
N VAL A 225 -17.60 -34.37 -23.31
CA VAL A 225 -16.90 -35.50 -23.95
C VAL A 225 -16.81 -36.69 -22.99
N VAL A 226 -16.50 -36.44 -21.71
CA VAL A 226 -16.43 -37.47 -20.68
C VAL A 226 -17.81 -38.08 -20.41
N SER A 227 -18.85 -37.28 -20.26
CA SER A 227 -20.23 -37.75 -20.08
C SER A 227 -20.73 -38.62 -21.25
N ARG A 228 -20.34 -38.31 -22.49
CA ARG A 228 -20.69 -39.11 -23.67
C ARG A 228 -20.03 -40.49 -23.69
N ARG A 229 -18.80 -40.63 -23.16
CA ARG A 229 -18.10 -41.92 -23.08
C ARG A 229 -18.74 -42.89 -22.08
N PHE A 230 -19.33 -42.39 -21.00
CA PHE A 230 -19.99 -43.22 -20.00
C PHE A 230 -21.42 -43.64 -20.37
N SER A 231 -22.09 -42.92 -21.29
CA SER A 231 -23.42 -43.28 -21.78
C SER A 231 -23.44 -44.48 -22.75
N LYS A 232 -22.31 -44.85 -23.37
CA LYS A 232 -22.22 -45.96 -24.34
C LYS A 232 -21.90 -47.33 -23.71
N LYS A 233 -21.77 -47.40 -22.38
CA LYS A 233 -21.49 -48.65 -21.65
C LYS A 233 -22.69 -49.15 -20.82
N SER A 234 -23.91 -48.69 -21.12
CA SER A 234 -25.16 -49.20 -20.55
C SER A 234 -26.01 -49.83 -21.63
#